data_AF-A0A8C5YX26-F1
#
_entry.id   AF-A0A8C5YX26-F1
#
_cell.length_a   1.000
_cell.length_b   1.000
_cell.length_c   1.000
_cell.angle_alpha   90.00
_cell.angle_beta   90.00
_cell.angle_gamma   90.00
#
_symmetry.space_group_name_H-M   'P 1'
#
loop_
_entity.id
_entity.type
_entity.pdbx_description
1 polymer ?
#
loop_
_entity_poly.entity_id
_entity_poly.type
_entity_poly.pdbx_seq_one_letter_code
_entity_poly.pdbx_strand_id
1 'polypeptide(L)'
;MKFTMIPIGLLGLFIASAFADYNININDDGNTAGSGQQTVSVNNEHNVANIDNNNGWNSWNTLWDYNTGFAATRLFVKKSCIVHKMKTDVMPSIQALDALVKEKKGKGPRKPSPKGLMYSVNPNQVDDLNRFGKNIAGMCQGIPTYVADEIPRANLFFYSEKCYSADILWILNISFCGSTVEN
;
A
#
# COMPACT_ATOMS: atom_id res chain seq x y z
N MET A 1 58.48 31.73 13.11
CA MET A 1 57.38 31.55 14.07
C MET A 1 56.40 30.55 13.46
N LYS A 2 56.18 29.40 14.08
CA LYS A 2 55.25 28.35 13.61
C LYS A 2 53.89 28.58 14.28
N PHE A 3 52.82 28.76 13.51
CA PHE A 3 51.45 28.75 14.02
C PHE A 3 50.83 27.38 13.75
N THR A 4 50.68 26.58 14.79
CA THR A 4 49.83 25.39 14.82
C THR A 4 48.39 25.82 15.11
N MET A 5 47.49 25.64 14.14
CA MET A 5 46.05 25.82 14.31
C MET A 5 45.39 24.45 14.47
N ILE A 6 44.77 24.21 15.62
CA ILE A 6 43.98 23.01 15.92
C ILE A 6 42.54 23.26 15.44
N PRO A 7 41.95 22.42 14.57
CA PRO A 7 40.52 22.46 14.33
C PRO A 7 39.79 21.70 15.43
N ILE A 8 39.06 22.43 16.27
CA ILE A 8 38.12 21.90 17.26
C ILE A 8 36.93 21.33 16.49
N GLY A 9 36.67 20.03 16.66
CA GLY A 9 35.59 19.31 16.02
C GLY A 9 34.22 19.70 16.58
N LEU A 10 33.24 19.81 15.67
CA LEU A 10 31.83 19.70 16.00
C LEU A 10 31.34 18.37 15.42
N LEU A 11 31.39 17.28 16.23
CA LEU A 11 30.62 16.08 15.91
C LEU A 11 29.16 16.44 16.18
N GLY A 12 28.43 16.80 15.13
CA GLY A 12 26.98 16.87 15.17
C GLY A 12 26.45 15.49 15.55
N LEU A 13 25.89 15.39 16.75
CA LEU A 13 25.18 14.19 17.19
C LEU A 13 23.88 14.12 16.37
N PHE A 14 23.94 13.48 15.20
CA PHE A 14 22.74 13.07 14.49
C PHE A 14 22.06 12.00 15.34
N ILE A 15 21.14 12.44 16.19
CA ILE A 15 20.09 11.61 16.74
C ILE A 15 19.22 11.15 15.56
N ALA A 16 19.63 10.07 14.90
CA ALA A 16 18.68 9.29 14.13
C ALA A 16 17.72 8.72 15.17
N SER A 17 16.52 9.30 15.27
CA SER A 17 15.40 8.63 15.94
C SER A 17 15.32 7.24 15.34
N ALA A 18 15.66 6.23 16.14
CA ALA A 18 15.55 4.84 15.71
C ALA A 18 14.06 4.52 15.64
N PHE A 19 13.46 4.77 14.47
CA PHE A 19 12.07 4.47 14.19
C PHE A 19 11.88 2.95 14.18
N ALA A 20 10.80 2.47 14.81
CA ALA A 20 10.44 1.06 14.83
C ALA A 20 9.71 0.66 13.53
N ASP A 21 10.32 0.93 12.38
CA ASP A 21 9.90 0.35 11.11
C ASP A 21 10.48 -1.05 11.01
N TYR A 22 9.62 -2.06 11.04
CA TYR A 22 10.02 -3.45 10.83
C TYR A 22 9.32 -3.99 9.60
N ASN A 23 10.11 -4.65 8.74
CA ASN A 23 9.64 -5.27 7.51
C ASN A 23 9.47 -6.76 7.73
N ILE A 24 8.27 -7.29 7.52
CA ILE A 24 8.03 -8.73 7.57
C ILE A 24 7.75 -9.25 6.18
N ASN A 25 8.56 -10.23 5.77
CA ASN A 25 8.34 -10.97 4.55
C ASN A 25 7.30 -12.07 4.77
N ILE A 26 6.25 -12.06 3.98
CA ILE A 26 5.15 -13.03 4.03
C ILE A 26 5.12 -13.77 2.69
N ASN A 27 5.43 -15.06 2.74
CA ASN A 27 5.23 -15.96 1.61
C ASN A 27 3.76 -16.38 1.58
N ASP A 28 3.05 -16.02 0.52
CA ASP A 28 1.64 -16.36 0.40
C ASP A 28 1.39 -17.78 -0.17
N ASP A 29 1.89 -18.81 0.52
CA ASP A 29 1.73 -20.22 0.09
C ASP A 29 0.28 -20.77 0.14
N GLY A 30 -0.74 -19.93 0.36
CA GLY A 30 -2.10 -20.41 0.64
C GLY A 30 -3.21 -19.45 0.28
N ASN A 31 -3.42 -19.19 -1.01
CA ASN A 31 -4.71 -19.45 -1.71
C ASN A 31 -4.86 -18.77 -3.08
N THR A 32 -3.89 -18.03 -3.61
CA THR A 32 -3.96 -17.61 -5.02
C THR A 32 -2.64 -17.90 -5.71
N ALA A 33 -2.68 -18.81 -6.70
CA ALA A 33 -1.58 -19.01 -7.62
C ALA A 33 -1.32 -17.66 -8.32
N GLY A 34 -0.32 -16.91 -7.85
CA GLY A 34 0.05 -15.61 -8.42
C GLY A 34 -0.02 -14.40 -7.49
N SER A 35 -0.06 -14.52 -6.16
CA SER A 35 -0.02 -13.36 -5.25
C SER A 35 1.38 -12.82 -4.93
N GLY A 36 2.45 -13.41 -5.47
CA GLY A 36 3.84 -12.97 -5.28
C GLY A 36 4.36 -13.06 -3.85
N GLN A 37 5.63 -12.69 -3.65
CA GLN A 37 6.19 -12.52 -2.32
C GLN A 37 5.82 -11.12 -1.81
N GLN A 38 5.20 -11.05 -0.63
CA GLN A 38 4.74 -9.78 -0.08
C GLN A 38 5.59 -9.36 1.11
N THR A 39 6.02 -8.10 1.13
CA THR A 39 6.68 -7.47 2.29
C THR A 39 5.75 -6.42 2.86
N VAL A 40 5.51 -6.50 4.17
CA VAL A 40 4.65 -5.54 4.87
C VAL A 40 5.48 -4.76 5.88
N SER A 41 5.32 -3.45 5.85
CA SER A 41 5.92 -2.49 6.78
C SER A 41 4.80 -1.73 7.47
N VAL A 42 4.80 -1.71 8.80
CA VAL A 42 3.82 -0.95 9.58
C VAL A 42 4.55 0.09 10.42
N ASN A 43 4.27 1.37 10.15
CA ASN A 43 4.79 2.48 10.92
C ASN A 43 3.68 3.04 11.81
N ASN A 44 3.63 2.57 13.06
CA ASN A 44 2.62 3.00 14.03
C ASN A 44 2.79 4.46 14.47
N GLU A 45 4.00 5.02 14.38
CA GLU A 45 4.26 6.42 14.73
C GLU A 45 3.66 7.38 13.71
N HIS A 46 3.79 7.04 12.43
CA HIS A 46 3.26 7.84 11.32
C HIS A 46 1.86 7.40 10.89
N ASN A 47 1.27 6.38 11.52
CA ASN A 47 0.00 5.77 11.15
C ASN A 47 -0.09 5.43 9.65
N VAL A 48 0.95 4.77 9.12
CA VAL A 48 0.99 4.30 7.74
C VAL A 48 1.38 2.83 7.66
N ALA A 49 0.87 2.15 6.65
CA ALA A 49 1.31 0.81 6.30
C ALA A 49 1.66 0.75 4.81
N ASN A 50 2.71 0.01 4.49
CA ASN A 50 3.18 -0.21 3.14
C ASN A 50 3.20 -1.72 2.85
N ILE A 51 2.66 -2.13 1.71
CA ILE A 51 2.70 -3.52 1.24
C ILE A 51 3.30 -3.53 -0.16
N ASP A 52 4.46 -4.17 -0.27
CA ASP A 52 5.13 -4.45 -1.54
C ASP A 52 4.80 -5.87 -1.98
N ASN A 53 4.23 -6.01 -3.16
CA ASN A 53 4.06 -7.30 -3.80
C ASN A 53 5.06 -7.47 -4.95
N ASN A 54 5.98 -8.42 -4.79
CA ASN A 54 6.92 -8.79 -5.82
C ASN A 54 6.44 -10.04 -6.58
N ASN A 55 5.81 -9.80 -7.72
CA ASN A 55 5.20 -10.81 -8.59
C ASN A 55 5.58 -10.61 -10.07
N GLY A 56 6.84 -10.25 -10.34
CA GLY A 56 7.34 -9.99 -11.68
C GLY A 56 6.57 -8.87 -12.40
N TRP A 57 5.95 -9.17 -13.52
CA TRP A 57 5.17 -8.20 -14.31
C TRP A 57 3.89 -7.75 -13.62
N ASN A 58 3.40 -8.51 -12.63
CA ASN A 58 2.21 -8.19 -11.86
C ASN A 58 2.56 -7.60 -10.48
N SER A 59 3.79 -7.13 -10.31
CA SER A 59 4.20 -6.43 -9.09
C SER A 59 3.39 -5.15 -8.90
N TRP A 60 3.15 -4.80 -7.65
CA TRP A 60 2.52 -3.55 -7.25
C TRP A 60 2.98 -3.19 -5.85
N ASN A 61 2.80 -1.93 -5.47
CA ASN A 61 3.02 -1.44 -4.12
C ASN A 61 1.77 -0.69 -3.68
N THR A 62 1.37 -0.81 -2.41
CA THR A 62 0.26 -0.04 -1.84
C THR A 62 0.67 0.59 -0.52
N LEU A 63 0.25 1.84 -0.32
CA LEU A 63 0.40 2.61 0.90
C LEU A 63 -0.98 2.94 1.45
N TRP A 64 -1.21 2.61 2.71
CA TRP A 64 -2.41 2.94 3.46
C TRP A 64 -2.07 4.04 4.47
N ASP A 65 -2.66 5.22 4.32
CA ASP A 65 -2.48 6.36 5.21
C ASP A 65 -3.71 6.49 6.12
N TYR A 66 -3.58 6.00 7.35
CA TYR A 66 -4.68 5.98 8.30
C TYR A 66 -4.98 7.38 8.87
N ASN A 67 -4.08 8.36 8.74
CA ASN A 67 -4.36 9.73 9.18
C ASN A 67 -5.32 10.43 8.21
N THR A 68 -5.16 10.18 6.91
CA THR A 68 -6.00 10.81 5.87
C THR A 68 -7.20 9.95 5.49
N GLY A 69 -7.14 8.64 5.77
CA GLY A 69 -8.16 7.67 5.39
C GLY A 69 -8.14 7.34 3.89
N PHE A 70 -7.02 7.57 3.22
CA PHE A 70 -6.79 7.21 1.83
C PHE A 70 -5.75 6.10 1.70
N ALA A 71 -5.90 5.30 0.67
CA ALA A 71 -4.90 4.34 0.23
C ALA A 71 -4.52 4.63 -1.22
N ALA A 72 -3.27 4.37 -1.56
CA ALA A 72 -2.76 4.49 -2.91
C ALA A 72 -2.09 3.19 -3.33
N THR A 73 -2.36 2.73 -4.55
CA THR A 73 -1.75 1.53 -5.12
C THR A 73 -1.06 1.89 -6.43
N ARG A 74 0.26 1.69 -6.47
CA ARG A 74 1.07 1.84 -7.67
C ARG A 74 1.08 0.52 -8.44
N LEU A 75 0.55 0.56 -9.64
CA LEU A 75 0.51 -0.56 -10.58
C LEU A 75 1.69 -0.43 -11.55
N PHE A 76 2.76 -1.22 -11.35
CA PHE A 76 4.01 -1.02 -12.09
C PHE A 76 3.85 -1.24 -13.59
N VAL A 77 3.15 -2.31 -14.00
CA VAL A 77 2.89 -2.58 -15.43
C VAL A 77 2.05 -1.51 -16.11
N LYS A 78 1.14 -0.87 -15.36
CA LYS A 78 0.27 0.21 -15.85
C LYS A 78 0.92 1.58 -15.78
N LYS A 79 2.03 1.70 -15.05
CA LYS A 79 2.71 2.97 -14.76
C LYS A 79 1.72 4.01 -14.19
N SER A 80 0.78 3.56 -13.36
CA SER A 80 -0.26 4.41 -12.76
C SER A 80 -0.29 4.27 -11.24
N CYS A 81 -0.79 5.31 -10.57
CA CYS A 81 -1.11 5.30 -9.15
C CYS A 81 -2.64 5.40 -9.01
N ILE A 82 -3.25 4.50 -8.26
CA ILE A 82 -4.69 4.51 -8.02
C ILE A 82 -4.93 4.88 -6.57
N VAL A 83 -5.62 5.99 -6.33
CA VAL A 83 -5.96 6.47 -4.99
C VAL A 83 -7.43 6.20 -4.72
N HIS A 84 -7.75 5.66 -3.55
CA HIS A 84 -9.14 5.45 -3.14
C HIS A 84 -9.30 5.71 -1.64
N LYS A 85 -10.53 5.96 -1.21
CA LYS A 85 -10.85 6.05 0.21
C LYS A 85 -10.76 4.67 0.85
N MET A 86 -10.23 4.61 2.07
CA MET A 86 -10.17 3.38 2.85
C MET A 86 -11.56 3.01 3.38
N LYS A 87 -11.88 1.72 3.32
CA LYS A 87 -13.17 1.17 3.75
C LYS A 87 -13.03 0.53 5.13
N THR A 88 -13.33 1.28 6.19
CA THR A 88 -12.98 0.96 7.58
C THR A 88 -13.67 -0.28 8.17
N ASP A 89 -14.78 -0.74 7.59
CA ASP A 89 -15.49 -1.97 7.96
C ASP A 89 -14.88 -3.24 7.32
N VAL A 90 -14.03 -3.06 6.31
CA VAL A 90 -13.40 -4.14 5.56
C VAL A 90 -11.89 -4.18 5.77
N MET A 91 -11.23 -3.03 5.65
CA MET A 91 -9.80 -2.88 5.88
C MET A 91 -9.49 -2.93 7.38
N PRO A 92 -8.45 -3.66 7.81
CA PRO A 92 -8.09 -3.73 9.23
C PRO A 92 -7.62 -2.37 9.75
N SER A 93 -7.75 -2.13 11.06
CA SER A 93 -7.03 -1.03 11.68
C SER A 93 -5.51 -1.27 11.60
N ILE A 94 -4.72 -0.22 11.76
CA ILE A 94 -3.25 -0.37 11.75
C ILE A 94 -2.77 -1.34 12.83
N GLN A 95 -3.38 -1.34 14.01
CA GLN A 95 -3.03 -2.26 15.10
C GLN A 95 -3.41 -3.71 14.76
N ALA A 96 -4.55 -3.91 14.11
CA ALA A 96 -4.97 -5.23 13.66
C ALA A 96 -4.04 -5.74 12.54
N LEU A 97 -3.63 -4.88 11.61
CA LEU A 97 -2.65 -5.23 10.58
C LEU A 97 -1.29 -5.58 11.21
N ASP A 98 -0.81 -4.77 12.14
CA ASP A 98 0.44 -4.99 12.89
C ASP A 98 0.43 -6.37 13.60
N ALA A 99 -0.67 -6.70 14.27
CA ALA A 99 -0.85 -7.99 14.93
C ALA A 99 -0.87 -9.15 13.92
N LEU A 100 -1.60 -9.02 12.81
CA LEU A 100 -1.68 -10.04 11.74
C LEU A 100 -0.33 -10.32 11.09
N VAL A 101 0.50 -9.28 10.92
CA VAL A 101 1.82 -9.38 10.30
C VAL A 101 2.83 -10.00 11.26
N LYS A 102 2.73 -9.70 12.58
CA LYS A 102 3.53 -10.34 13.64
C LYS A 102 3.15 -11.79 13.90
N GLU A 103 1.88 -12.13 13.74
CA GLU A 103 1.38 -13.50 13.77
C GLU A 103 1.93 -14.25 12.53
N LYS A 104 3.20 -14.65 12.60
CA LYS A 104 3.85 -15.45 11.55
C LYS A 104 2.94 -16.63 11.19
N LYS A 105 2.82 -16.94 9.89
CA LYS A 105 2.07 -18.10 9.36
C LYS A 105 2.36 -19.37 10.18
N GLY A 106 1.52 -19.62 11.18
CA GLY A 106 1.38 -20.89 11.87
C GLY A 106 0.13 -21.58 11.35
N LYS A 107 0.21 -22.88 11.09
CA LYS A 107 -0.89 -23.72 10.58
C LYS A 107 -2.02 -23.85 11.63
N GLY A 108 -2.74 -22.77 11.89
CA GLY A 108 -3.99 -22.73 12.67
C GLY A 108 -5.22 -22.77 11.77
N PRO A 109 -6.44 -22.97 12.31
CA PRO A 109 -7.61 -23.45 11.58
C PRO A 109 -8.02 -22.52 10.42
N ARG A 110 -8.75 -23.12 9.46
CA ARG A 110 -9.24 -22.53 8.18
C ARG A 110 -9.45 -21.02 8.28
N LYS A 111 -8.49 -20.26 7.74
CA LYS A 111 -8.56 -18.80 7.69
C LYS A 111 -9.86 -18.36 7.01
N PRO A 112 -10.51 -17.27 7.47
CA PRO A 112 -11.63 -16.67 6.75
C PRO A 112 -11.25 -16.39 5.31
N SER A 113 -12.18 -16.55 4.37
CA SER A 113 -11.98 -16.09 3.01
C SER A 113 -11.66 -14.59 3.01
N PRO A 114 -10.69 -14.12 2.19
CA PRO A 114 -10.43 -12.70 2.05
C PRO A 114 -11.73 -11.93 1.77
N LYS A 115 -11.87 -10.73 2.33
CA LYS A 115 -12.96 -9.84 1.94
C LYS A 115 -12.62 -9.25 0.56
N GLY A 116 -13.62 -9.04 -0.29
CA GLY A 116 -13.44 -8.42 -1.60
C GLY A 116 -13.88 -6.96 -1.60
N LEU A 117 -13.05 -6.07 -2.16
CA LEU A 117 -13.40 -4.69 -2.49
C LEU A 117 -13.17 -4.46 -3.98
N MET A 118 -14.11 -3.80 -4.63
CA MET A 118 -14.03 -3.45 -6.04
C MET A 118 -14.22 -1.96 -6.21
N TYR A 119 -13.40 -1.34 -7.05
CA TYR A 119 -13.38 0.09 -7.27
C TYR A 119 -13.47 0.40 -8.76
N SER A 120 -14.24 1.42 -9.12
CA SER A 120 -14.31 1.98 -10.46
C SER A 120 -13.31 3.13 -10.55
N VAL A 121 -12.36 3.04 -11.50
CA VAL A 121 -11.32 4.04 -11.69
C VAL A 121 -11.84 5.16 -12.58
N ASN A 122 -11.81 6.38 -12.06
CA ASN A 122 -12.11 7.57 -12.85
C ASN A 122 -10.99 7.79 -13.89
N PRO A 123 -11.33 7.97 -15.19
CA PRO A 123 -10.32 8.18 -16.22
C PRO A 123 -9.61 9.53 -16.14
N ASN A 124 -10.13 10.48 -15.35
CA ASN A 124 -9.51 11.79 -15.18
C ASN A 124 -8.33 11.70 -14.20
N GLN A 125 -7.19 12.24 -14.62
CA GLN A 125 -6.02 12.32 -13.76
C GLN A 125 -6.22 13.33 -12.63
N VAL A 126 -5.52 13.10 -11.52
CA VAL A 126 -5.48 14.02 -10.40
C VAL A 126 -4.37 15.04 -10.62
N ASP A 127 -4.74 16.32 -10.59
CA ASP A 127 -3.79 17.42 -10.73
C ASP A 127 -3.05 17.74 -9.40
N ASP A 128 -3.77 17.77 -8.27
CA ASP A 128 -3.19 18.05 -6.96
C ASP A 128 -3.20 16.79 -6.08
N LEU A 129 -2.03 16.18 -5.90
CA LEU A 129 -1.84 15.02 -5.04
C LEU A 129 -1.88 15.37 -3.54
N ASN A 130 -1.64 16.63 -3.16
CA ASN A 130 -1.53 17.01 -1.75
C ASN A 130 -2.85 16.86 -1.00
N ARG A 131 -3.98 16.86 -1.71
CA ARG A 131 -5.31 16.56 -1.15
C ARG A 131 -5.41 15.17 -0.49
N PHE A 132 -4.49 14.26 -0.80
CA PHE A 132 -4.44 12.90 -0.22
C PHE A 132 -3.37 12.76 0.88
N GLY A 133 -2.68 13.84 1.22
CA GLY A 133 -1.61 13.86 2.23
C GLY A 133 -0.22 13.58 1.66
N LYS A 134 0.79 13.96 2.45
CA LYS A 134 2.21 13.94 2.06
C LYS A 134 2.73 12.55 1.66
N ASN A 135 2.24 11.50 2.31
CA ASN A 135 2.74 10.14 2.09
C ASN A 135 2.32 9.63 0.71
N ILE A 136 1.03 9.79 0.37
CA ILE A 136 0.49 9.44 -0.94
C ILE A 136 1.07 10.36 -2.03
N ALA A 137 1.16 11.67 -1.76
CA ALA A 137 1.75 12.61 -2.69
C ALA A 137 3.20 12.24 -3.04
N GLY A 138 4.01 11.82 -2.05
CA GLY A 138 5.36 11.32 -2.27
C GLY A 138 5.39 10.01 -3.04
N MET A 139 4.55 9.02 -2.69
CA MET A 139 4.48 7.73 -3.38
C MET A 139 4.09 7.86 -4.86
N CYS A 140 3.12 8.72 -5.17
CA CYS A 140 2.57 8.88 -6.51
C CYS A 140 3.25 10.01 -7.32
N GLN A 141 4.28 10.66 -6.79
CA GLN A 141 4.91 11.80 -7.47
C GLN A 141 5.47 11.42 -8.85
N GLY A 142 5.11 12.19 -9.87
CA GLY A 142 5.55 11.97 -11.26
C GLY A 142 4.90 10.76 -11.94
N ILE A 143 3.86 10.19 -11.35
CA ILE A 143 3.13 9.02 -11.88
C ILE A 143 1.69 9.46 -12.17
N PRO A 144 1.14 9.16 -13.37
CA PRO A 144 -0.27 9.37 -13.67
C PRO A 144 -1.15 8.77 -12.56
N THR A 145 -1.89 9.64 -11.88
CA THR A 145 -2.66 9.27 -10.69
C THR A 145 -4.14 9.42 -10.95
N TYR A 146 -4.93 8.43 -10.54
CA TYR A 146 -6.37 8.37 -10.76
C TYR A 146 -7.09 8.10 -9.44
N VAL A 147 -8.29 8.64 -9.28
CA VAL A 147 -9.16 8.31 -8.15
C VAL A 147 -10.04 7.12 -8.52
N ALA A 148 -10.27 6.24 -7.56
CA ALA A 148 -11.23 5.16 -7.71
C ALA A 148 -12.28 5.19 -6.59
N ASP A 149 -13.54 5.00 -6.97
CA ASP A 149 -14.69 4.98 -6.08
C ASP A 149 -15.18 3.55 -5.87
N GLU A 150 -15.56 3.21 -4.64
CA GLU A 150 -16.06 1.87 -4.30
C GLU A 150 -17.32 1.56 -5.10
N ILE A 151 -17.34 0.39 -5.76
CA ILE A 151 -18.54 -0.12 -6.41
C ILE A 151 -19.39 -0.82 -5.34
N PRO A 152 -20.61 -0.33 -5.05
CA PRO A 152 -21.46 -0.96 -4.05
C PRO A 152 -21.73 -2.42 -4.40
N ARG A 153 -21.79 -3.29 -3.37
CA ARG A 153 -21.96 -4.74 -3.57
C ARG A 153 -23.16 -5.10 -4.47
N ALA A 154 -24.24 -4.34 -4.39
CA ALA A 154 -25.43 -4.53 -5.23
C ALA A 154 -25.16 -4.37 -6.74
N ASN A 155 -24.12 -3.60 -7.10
CA ASN A 155 -23.80 -3.24 -8.47
C ASN A 155 -22.69 -4.12 -9.08
N LEU A 156 -22.07 -5.00 -8.29
CA LEU A 156 -20.96 -5.87 -8.76
C LEU A 156 -21.37 -6.76 -9.94
N PHE A 157 -22.62 -7.24 -9.96
CA PHE A 157 -23.14 -8.11 -11.03
C PHE A 157 -23.24 -7.42 -12.39
N PHE A 158 -23.22 -6.09 -12.42
CA PHE A 158 -23.37 -5.28 -13.63
C PHE A 158 -22.04 -4.68 -14.12
N TYR A 159 -20.95 -4.91 -13.38
CA TYR A 159 -19.65 -4.35 -13.75
C TYR A 159 -18.93 -5.30 -14.71
N SER A 160 -18.81 -4.89 -15.97
CA SER A 160 -18.25 -5.71 -17.05
C SER A 160 -16.89 -5.22 -17.54
N GLU A 161 -16.31 -4.18 -16.93
CA GLU A 161 -15.00 -3.68 -17.36
C GLU A 161 -13.87 -4.57 -16.86
N LYS A 162 -12.71 -4.47 -17.51
CA LYS A 162 -11.51 -5.18 -17.09
C LYS A 162 -11.02 -4.61 -15.76
N CYS A 163 -10.57 -5.52 -14.89
CA CYS A 163 -10.06 -5.19 -13.58
C CYS A 163 -8.60 -5.65 -13.41
N TYR A 164 -7.82 -4.86 -12.68
CA TYR A 164 -6.56 -5.27 -12.09
C TYR A 164 -6.78 -5.64 -10.63
N SER A 165 -6.38 -6.86 -10.24
CA SER A 165 -6.51 -7.33 -8.86
C SER A 165 -5.18 -7.24 -8.12
N ALA A 166 -5.23 -6.67 -6.92
CA ALA A 166 -4.15 -6.61 -5.95
C ALA A 166 -4.62 -7.32 -4.66
N ASP A 167 -4.13 -8.54 -4.46
CA ASP A 167 -4.41 -9.34 -3.26
C ASP A 167 -3.51 -8.88 -2.12
N ILE A 168 -4.08 -8.32 -1.06
CA ILE A 168 -3.33 -7.82 0.08
C ILE A 168 -3.40 -8.87 1.17
N LEU A 169 -2.29 -9.61 1.32
CA LEU A 169 -2.19 -10.77 2.20
C LEU A 169 -3.34 -11.76 1.96
N TRP A 170 -3.63 -12.60 2.95
CA TRP A 170 -4.81 -13.48 2.95
C TRP A 170 -6.09 -12.77 3.42
N ILE A 171 -6.10 -11.45 3.57
CA ILE A 171 -7.18 -10.73 4.27
C ILE A 171 -8.11 -9.97 3.32
N LEU A 172 -7.60 -9.50 2.18
CA LEU A 172 -8.31 -8.57 1.33
C LEU A 172 -7.93 -8.77 -0.14
N ASN A 173 -8.93 -8.92 -1.01
CA ASN A 173 -8.75 -8.81 -2.45
C ASN A 173 -9.27 -7.44 -2.89
N ILE A 174 -8.41 -6.62 -3.48
CA ILE A 174 -8.80 -5.33 -4.07
C ILE A 174 -8.78 -5.45 -5.59
N SER A 175 -9.86 -5.05 -6.25
CA SER A 175 -9.93 -4.97 -7.70
C SER A 175 -10.19 -3.53 -8.13
N PHE A 176 -9.32 -2.99 -8.98
CA PHE A 176 -9.49 -1.71 -9.65
C PHE A 176 -9.97 -1.97 -11.06
N CYS A 177 -11.08 -1.36 -11.48
CA CYS A 177 -11.70 -1.64 -12.78
C CYS A 177 -11.90 -0.34 -13.56
N GLY A 178 -11.60 -0.37 -14.86
CA GLY A 178 -11.64 0.82 -15.71
C GLY A 178 -10.70 0.74 -16.90
N SER A 179 -10.91 1.60 -17.90
CA SER A 179 -10.08 1.67 -19.10
C SER A 179 -8.61 1.99 -18.80
N THR A 180 -8.35 2.75 -17.73
CA THR A 180 -7.00 3.15 -17.28
C THR A 180 -6.18 2.01 -16.68
N VAL A 181 -6.80 0.86 -16.41
CA VAL A 181 -6.13 -0.37 -15.95
C VAL A 181 -6.16 -1.47 -17.03
N GLU A 182 -6.56 -1.15 -18.26
CA GLU A 182 -6.48 -2.09 -19.39
C GLU A 182 -5.04 -2.26 -19.88
N ASN A 183 -4.74 -3.43 -20.48
CA ASN A 183 -3.46 -3.73 -21.14
C ASN A 183 -3.53 -3.26 -22.58
#